data_AF-A0ABD6CS20-F1
#
_entry.id   AF-A0ABD6CS20-F1
#
_cell.length_a   1.000
_cell.length_b   1.000
_cell.length_c   1.000
_cell.angle_alpha   90.00
_cell.angle_beta   90.00
_cell.angle_gamma   90.00
#
_symmetry.space_group_name_H-M   'P 1'
#
loop_
_entity.id
_entity.type
_entity.pdbx_description
1 polymer ?
#
loop_
_entity_poly.entity_id
_entity_poly.type
_entity_poly.pdbx_seq_one_letter_code
_entity_poly.pdbx_strand_id
1 'polypeptide(L)'
;MSYSKTLVLVGCGAAKRDEPTRAADLYTSTYFAKKREYAETIGDAWLILSAEHGLIAPERVIDPYETSIDDLDDGALDVHAHDVGLSLIDWTTNEIAKGFDVEEIVVLAGRRYVDPLRERDAFSAGINPPVTFPLQTNDLGGIGEQMSWLAERVEAVSAEQSSLVTDGGEYRHPLEDVDGLEEIEVECAVAIETPDKPGYCGGWRDTVELDEPAEFDPDTARVTLPGFSWECAECGQPHEFEVEGIRVSNLV
;
A
#
# COMPACT_ATOMS: atom_id res chain seq x y z
N MET A 1 1.21 -6.84 17.43
CA MET A 1 0.45 -7.45 16.31
C MET A 1 1.33 -7.30 15.09
N SER A 2 1.72 -8.40 14.44
CA SER A 2 2.44 -8.31 13.16
C SER A 2 1.40 -7.93 12.12
N TYR A 3 1.57 -6.80 11.44
CA TYR A 3 0.75 -6.45 10.29
C TYR A 3 1.21 -7.34 9.13
N SER A 4 0.31 -8.19 8.67
CA SER A 4 0.51 -9.09 7.55
C SER A 4 0.06 -8.40 6.27
N LYS A 5 0.82 -8.55 5.19
CA LYS A 5 0.49 -7.98 3.87
C LYS A 5 0.22 -9.06 2.83
N THR A 6 -0.76 -8.78 1.99
CA THR A 6 -1.08 -9.49 0.76
C THR A 6 -0.60 -8.69 -0.45
N LEU A 7 0.26 -9.29 -1.29
CA LEU A 7 0.64 -8.73 -2.59
C LEU A 7 -0.19 -9.35 -3.70
N VAL A 8 -0.81 -8.53 -4.55
CA VAL A 8 -1.54 -9.00 -5.73
C VAL A 8 -0.78 -8.66 -7.01
N LEU A 9 -0.48 -9.67 -7.84
CA LEU A 9 0.08 -9.49 -9.18
C LEU A 9 -1.03 -9.56 -10.22
N VAL A 10 -1.24 -8.47 -10.95
CA VAL A 10 -2.25 -8.39 -12.02
C VAL A 10 -1.57 -8.55 -13.37
N GLY A 11 -1.88 -9.62 -14.10
CA GLY A 11 -1.37 -9.79 -15.46
C GLY A 11 -1.81 -8.64 -16.38
N CYS A 12 -0.91 -8.15 -17.22
CA CYS A 12 -1.18 -7.08 -18.18
C CYS A 12 -2.31 -7.44 -19.16
N GLY A 13 -2.92 -6.42 -19.76
CA GLY A 13 -3.97 -6.55 -20.78
C GLY A 13 -3.47 -6.30 -22.20
N ALA A 14 -4.14 -6.88 -23.20
CA ALA A 14 -3.85 -6.61 -24.60
C ALA A 14 -4.32 -5.20 -25.02
N ALA A 15 -5.57 -4.85 -24.69
CA ALA A 15 -6.16 -3.56 -24.99
C ALA A 15 -5.56 -2.47 -24.09
N LYS A 16 -4.99 -1.42 -24.71
CA LYS A 16 -4.30 -0.32 -24.03
C LYS A 16 -4.83 1.03 -24.53
N ARG A 17 -4.54 2.10 -23.79
CA ARG A 17 -4.68 3.48 -24.30
C ARG A 17 -3.59 3.78 -25.32
N ASP A 18 -3.76 4.87 -26.07
CA ASP A 18 -2.83 5.28 -27.13
C ASP A 18 -1.81 6.34 -26.69
N GLU A 19 -1.79 6.68 -25.40
CA GLU A 19 -0.93 7.74 -24.84
C GLU A 19 -0.28 7.30 -23.51
N PRO A 20 0.87 7.90 -23.14
CA PRO A 20 1.54 7.60 -21.89
C PRO A 20 0.62 7.86 -20.70
N THR A 21 0.48 6.86 -19.86
CA THR A 21 -0.42 6.93 -18.70
C THR A 21 0.06 6.03 -17.58
N ARG A 22 -0.54 6.14 -16.40
CA ARG A 22 -0.25 5.23 -15.28
C ARG A 22 -0.52 3.79 -15.70
N ALA A 23 0.35 2.86 -15.30
CA ALA A 23 0.20 1.45 -15.66
C ALA A 23 -1.18 0.88 -15.23
N ALA A 24 -1.72 1.33 -14.09
CA ALA A 24 -3.07 0.97 -13.64
C ALA A 24 -4.21 1.43 -14.56
N ASP A 25 -3.98 2.50 -15.33
CA ASP A 25 -4.97 3.12 -16.22
C ASP A 25 -4.74 2.77 -17.69
N LEU A 26 -3.58 2.19 -18.02
CA LEU A 26 -3.19 1.87 -19.39
C LEU A 26 -4.11 0.82 -20.01
N TYR A 27 -4.44 -0.24 -19.27
CA TYR A 27 -5.16 -1.38 -19.81
C TYR A 27 -6.67 -1.18 -19.72
N THR A 28 -7.37 -1.28 -20.86
CA THR A 28 -8.76 -0.82 -21.01
C THR A 28 -9.81 -1.93 -20.99
N SER A 29 -9.38 -3.19 -20.93
CA SER A 29 -10.31 -4.33 -20.94
C SER A 29 -11.10 -4.45 -19.62
N THR A 30 -12.36 -4.86 -19.71
CA THR A 30 -13.21 -5.14 -18.53
C THR A 30 -12.59 -6.18 -17.60
N TYR A 31 -11.93 -7.18 -18.17
CA TYR A 31 -11.25 -8.22 -17.40
C TYR A 31 -10.06 -7.67 -16.59
N PHE A 32 -9.28 -6.76 -17.16
CA PHE A 32 -8.24 -6.06 -16.41
C PHE A 32 -8.84 -5.21 -15.29
N ALA A 33 -9.91 -4.46 -15.59
CA ALA A 33 -10.60 -3.65 -14.58
C ALA A 33 -11.07 -4.48 -13.39
N LYS A 34 -11.61 -5.69 -13.62
CA LYS A 34 -12.02 -6.60 -12.53
C LYS A 34 -10.85 -7.15 -11.70
N LYS A 35 -9.71 -7.44 -12.33
CA LYS A 35 -8.51 -7.84 -11.60
C LYS A 35 -7.92 -6.69 -10.78
N ARG A 36 -7.96 -5.47 -11.32
CA ARG A 36 -7.56 -4.25 -10.62
C ARG A 36 -8.46 -3.99 -9.41
N GLU A 37 -9.78 -4.05 -9.59
CA GLU A 37 -10.75 -3.90 -8.50
C GLU A 37 -10.48 -4.93 -7.37
N TYR A 38 -10.23 -6.19 -7.73
CA TYR A 38 -9.80 -7.21 -6.77
C TYR A 38 -8.52 -6.79 -6.04
N ALA A 39 -7.49 -6.38 -6.79
CA ALA A 39 -6.18 -6.04 -6.23
C ALA A 39 -6.23 -4.84 -5.28
N GLU A 40 -7.01 -3.81 -5.64
CA GLU A 40 -7.21 -2.60 -4.82
C GLU A 40 -8.11 -2.87 -3.58
N THR A 41 -9.00 -3.86 -3.64
CA THR A 41 -9.90 -4.16 -2.51
C THR A 41 -9.30 -5.14 -1.51
N ILE A 42 -8.56 -6.15 -2.01
CA ILE A 42 -8.12 -7.31 -1.22
C ILE A 42 -6.62 -7.26 -0.93
N GLY A 43 -5.82 -6.66 -1.81
CA GLY A 43 -4.38 -6.54 -1.63
C GLY A 43 -4.01 -5.31 -0.79
N ASP A 44 -3.00 -5.45 0.05
CA ASP A 44 -2.33 -4.32 0.71
C ASP A 44 -1.39 -3.58 -0.25
N ALA A 45 -0.92 -4.30 -1.27
CA ALA A 45 -0.15 -3.77 -2.39
C ALA A 45 -0.46 -4.57 -3.65
N TRP A 46 -0.23 -3.96 -4.82
CA TRP A 46 -0.33 -4.67 -6.08
C TRP A 46 0.68 -4.17 -7.12
N LEU A 47 1.05 -5.07 -8.02
CA LEU A 47 1.95 -4.82 -9.14
C LEU A 47 1.34 -5.40 -10.41
N ILE A 48 1.71 -4.83 -11.56
CA ILE A 48 1.31 -5.37 -12.86
C ILE A 48 2.43 -6.25 -13.38
N LEU A 49 2.07 -7.47 -13.78
CA LEU A 49 2.95 -8.42 -14.44
C LEU A 49 2.86 -8.22 -15.96
N SER A 50 3.90 -7.64 -16.55
CA SER A 50 3.98 -7.18 -17.95
C SER A 50 5.11 -7.86 -18.72
N ALA A 51 4.83 -8.31 -19.95
CA ALA A 51 5.80 -9.10 -20.72
C ALA A 51 7.00 -8.26 -21.16
N GLU A 52 6.78 -6.94 -21.30
CA GLU A 52 7.81 -5.98 -21.66
C GLU A 52 8.59 -5.45 -20.46
N HIS A 53 7.92 -5.33 -19.30
CA HIS A 53 8.44 -4.52 -18.19
C HIS A 53 8.69 -5.31 -16.90
N GLY A 54 8.42 -6.61 -16.86
CA GLY A 54 8.52 -7.37 -15.62
C GLY A 54 7.38 -6.98 -14.67
N LEU A 55 7.72 -6.71 -13.41
CA LEU A 55 6.79 -6.19 -12.43
C LEU A 55 6.86 -4.66 -12.37
N ILE A 56 5.71 -4.00 -12.53
CA ILE A 56 5.62 -2.54 -12.48
C ILE A 56 4.59 -2.06 -11.46
N ALA A 57 4.93 -0.97 -10.78
CA ALA A 57 4.03 -0.29 -9.87
C ALA A 57 2.85 0.37 -10.63
N PRO A 58 1.64 0.37 -10.07
CA PRO A 58 0.45 0.91 -10.72
C PRO A 58 0.53 2.42 -11.01
N GLU A 59 1.34 3.17 -10.23
CA GLU A 59 1.59 4.61 -10.38
C GLU A 59 2.52 4.94 -11.55
N ARG A 60 3.31 3.97 -12.01
CA ARG A 60 4.36 4.22 -13.00
C ARG A 60 3.73 4.64 -14.32
N VAL A 61 4.11 5.80 -14.84
CA VAL A 61 3.74 6.23 -16.19
C VAL A 61 4.57 5.46 -17.21
N ILE A 62 3.89 4.82 -18.16
CA ILE A 62 4.51 4.04 -19.25
C ILE A 62 3.86 4.37 -20.59
N ASP A 63 4.64 4.25 -21.66
CA ASP A 63 4.15 4.33 -23.04
C ASP A 63 3.30 3.10 -23.41
N PRO A 64 2.35 3.23 -24.34
CA PRO A 64 1.67 2.06 -24.90
C PRO A 64 2.63 1.18 -25.68
N TYR A 65 2.40 -0.14 -25.61
CA TYR A 65 3.30 -1.15 -26.17
C TYR A 65 2.53 -2.39 -26.64
N GLU A 66 3.14 -3.20 -27.50
CA GLU A 66 2.48 -4.36 -28.13
C GLU A 66 3.08 -5.73 -27.75
N THR A 67 4.15 -5.77 -26.96
CA THR A 67 4.79 -7.02 -26.53
C THR A 67 3.83 -7.90 -25.73
N SER A 68 3.65 -9.13 -26.20
CA SER A 68 2.94 -10.22 -25.54
C SER A 68 3.94 -11.22 -24.93
N ILE A 69 3.48 -12.01 -23.96
CA ILE A 69 4.27 -13.14 -23.44
C ILE A 69 4.58 -14.17 -24.55
N ASP A 70 3.69 -14.29 -25.53
CA ASP A 70 3.85 -15.20 -26.67
C ASP A 70 4.94 -14.74 -27.66
N ASP A 71 5.40 -13.48 -27.55
CA ASP A 71 6.48 -12.93 -28.39
C ASP A 71 7.89 -13.23 -27.83
N LEU A 72 7.97 -13.71 -26.59
CA LEU A 72 9.23 -14.02 -25.92
C LEU A 72 9.71 -15.43 -26.30
N ASP A 73 10.94 -15.52 -26.81
CA ASP A 73 11.62 -16.82 -26.99
C ASP A 73 12.09 -17.40 -25.64
N ASP A 74 12.61 -18.63 -25.65
CA ASP A 74 13.01 -19.31 -24.42
C ASP A 74 14.06 -18.52 -23.60
N GLY A 75 15.00 -17.85 -24.27
CA GLY A 75 16.03 -17.07 -23.60
C GLY A 75 15.47 -15.78 -23.01
N ALA A 76 14.56 -15.10 -23.74
CA ALA A 76 13.85 -13.94 -23.23
C ALA A 76 12.92 -14.31 -22.06
N LEU A 77 12.27 -15.48 -22.10
CA LEU A 77 11.47 -16.01 -21.00
C LEU A 77 12.32 -16.34 -19.76
N ASP A 78 13.53 -16.88 -19.94
CA ASP A 78 14.46 -17.13 -18.82
C ASP A 78 14.85 -15.84 -18.12
N VAL A 79 15.19 -14.80 -18.88
CA VAL A 79 15.50 -13.47 -18.34
C VAL A 79 14.27 -12.88 -17.66
N HIS A 80 13.12 -12.93 -18.31
CA HIS A 80 11.88 -12.39 -17.76
C HIS A 80 11.47 -13.07 -16.45
N ALA A 81 11.57 -14.41 -16.38
CA ALA A 81 11.31 -15.18 -15.17
C ALA A 81 12.28 -14.83 -14.04
N HIS A 82 13.56 -14.66 -14.37
CA HIS A 82 14.58 -14.22 -13.42
C HIS A 82 14.28 -12.84 -12.86
N ASP A 83 13.95 -11.87 -13.72
CA ASP A 83 13.65 -10.49 -13.33
C ASP A 83 12.38 -10.40 -12.46
N VAL A 84 11.34 -11.18 -12.80
CA VAL A 84 10.13 -11.30 -11.98
C VAL A 84 10.47 -11.87 -10.61
N GLY A 85 11.22 -12.97 -10.55
CA GLY A 85 11.62 -13.59 -9.28
C GLY A 85 12.43 -12.66 -8.39
N LEU A 86 13.45 -11.99 -8.96
CA LEU A 86 14.24 -11.00 -8.21
C LEU A 86 13.40 -9.84 -7.70
N SER A 87 12.46 -9.33 -8.52
CA SER A 87 11.57 -8.25 -8.12
C SER A 87 10.67 -8.65 -6.95
N LEU A 88 10.19 -9.90 -6.92
CA LEU A 88 9.41 -10.41 -5.79
C LEU A 88 10.25 -10.56 -4.53
N ILE A 89 11.47 -11.10 -4.64
CA ILE A 89 12.40 -11.23 -3.51
C ILE A 89 12.72 -9.85 -2.92
N ASP A 90 13.04 -8.87 -3.78
CA ASP A 90 13.34 -7.51 -3.35
C ASP A 90 12.15 -6.86 -2.64
N TRP A 91 10.96 -6.97 -3.24
CA TRP A 91 9.73 -6.45 -2.64
C TRP A 91 9.46 -7.06 -1.26
N THR A 92 9.48 -8.39 -1.16
CA THR A 92 9.23 -9.09 0.12
C THR A 92 10.29 -8.74 1.16
N THR A 93 11.57 -8.67 0.77
CA THR A 93 12.66 -8.30 1.69
C THR A 93 12.49 -6.87 2.20
N ASN A 94 12.06 -5.94 1.34
CA ASN A 94 11.81 -4.56 1.71
C ASN A 94 10.63 -4.42 2.70
N GLU A 95 9.54 -5.16 2.50
CA GLU A 95 8.41 -5.15 3.44
C GLU A 95 8.80 -5.75 4.79
N ILE A 96 9.57 -6.84 4.81
CA ILE A 96 10.13 -7.42 6.03
C ILE A 96 11.04 -6.43 6.75
N ALA A 97 11.90 -5.71 6.01
CA ALA A 97 12.78 -4.69 6.58
C ALA A 97 12.00 -3.51 7.21
N LYS A 98 10.78 -3.24 6.74
CA LYS A 98 9.86 -2.25 7.32
C LYS A 98 9.06 -2.79 8.52
N GLY A 99 9.25 -4.07 8.89
CA GLY A 99 8.56 -4.70 10.01
C GLY A 99 7.21 -5.33 9.67
N PHE A 100 6.89 -5.48 8.38
CA PHE A 100 5.71 -6.22 7.93
C PHE A 100 6.03 -7.69 7.68
N ASP A 101 5.06 -8.58 7.89
CA ASP A 101 5.11 -9.91 7.32
C ASP A 101 4.40 -9.93 5.96
N VAL A 102 4.74 -10.88 5.10
CA VAL A 102 4.02 -11.10 3.83
C VAL A 102 3.35 -12.46 3.92
N GLU A 103 2.03 -12.48 4.04
CA GLU A 103 1.28 -13.72 4.23
C GLU A 103 1.03 -14.45 2.92
N GLU A 104 0.79 -13.74 1.83
CA GLU A 104 0.63 -14.37 0.52
C GLU A 104 0.94 -13.44 -0.65
N ILE A 105 1.24 -14.06 -1.79
CA ILE A 105 1.32 -13.42 -3.10
C ILE A 105 0.25 -14.05 -4.00
N VAL A 106 -0.72 -13.26 -4.45
CA VAL A 106 -1.82 -13.71 -5.31
C VAL A 106 -1.52 -13.35 -6.76
N VAL A 107 -1.49 -14.32 -7.67
CA VAL A 107 -1.23 -14.08 -9.09
C VAL A 107 -2.52 -14.16 -9.91
N LEU A 108 -2.98 -13.01 -10.39
CA LEU A 108 -4.14 -12.85 -11.28
C LEU A 108 -3.69 -12.68 -12.73
N ALA A 109 -3.07 -13.72 -13.28
CA ALA A 109 -2.68 -13.78 -14.69
C ALA A 109 -3.20 -15.09 -15.33
N GLY A 110 -3.44 -15.07 -16.63
CA GLY A 110 -3.90 -16.27 -17.36
C GLY A 110 -2.81 -17.34 -17.47
N ARG A 111 -3.20 -18.60 -17.69
CA ARG A 111 -2.25 -19.74 -17.80
C ARG A 111 -1.11 -19.52 -18.79
N ARG A 112 -1.40 -18.91 -19.95
CA ARG A 112 -0.37 -18.56 -20.96
C ARG A 112 0.75 -17.70 -20.39
N TYR A 113 0.45 -16.90 -19.38
CA TYR A 113 1.39 -16.03 -18.71
C TYR A 113 2.07 -16.75 -17.53
N VAL A 114 1.29 -17.49 -16.75
CA VAL A 114 1.75 -18.15 -15.51
C VAL A 114 2.64 -19.35 -15.79
N ASP A 115 2.25 -20.21 -16.73
CA ASP A 115 2.90 -21.51 -16.92
C ASP A 115 4.39 -21.35 -17.33
N PRO A 116 4.75 -20.51 -18.32
CA PRO A 116 6.15 -20.34 -18.73
C PRO A 116 7.06 -19.78 -17.62
N LEU A 117 6.51 -18.88 -16.79
CA LEU A 117 7.22 -18.28 -15.66
C LEU A 117 7.39 -19.26 -14.50
N ARG A 118 6.34 -20.06 -14.24
CA ARG A 118 6.36 -21.06 -13.17
C ARG A 118 7.30 -22.21 -13.50
N GLU A 119 7.36 -22.64 -14.74
CA GLU A 119 8.32 -23.65 -15.22
C GLU A 119 9.78 -23.20 -15.07
N ARG A 120 10.01 -21.89 -14.93
CA ARG A 120 11.31 -21.24 -14.72
C ARG A 120 11.51 -20.75 -13.28
N ASP A 121 10.73 -21.27 -12.34
CA ASP A 121 10.83 -21.00 -10.90
C ASP A 121 10.64 -19.53 -10.48
N ALA A 122 10.04 -18.68 -11.32
CA ALA A 122 9.84 -17.25 -11.04
C ALA A 122 9.06 -16.96 -9.75
N PHE A 123 8.27 -17.94 -9.28
CA PHE A 123 7.38 -17.83 -8.12
C PHE A 123 7.77 -18.73 -6.94
N SER A 124 8.90 -19.43 -7.03
CA SER A 124 9.32 -20.44 -6.04
C SER A 124 10.76 -20.25 -5.57
N ALA A 125 11.66 -19.80 -6.45
CA ALA A 125 13.07 -19.61 -6.10
C ALA A 125 13.25 -18.41 -5.16
N GLY A 126 13.61 -18.67 -3.90
CA GLY A 126 13.93 -17.62 -2.92
C GLY A 126 12.73 -16.83 -2.39
N ILE A 127 11.51 -17.21 -2.78
CA ILE A 127 10.27 -16.59 -2.32
C ILE A 127 9.70 -17.44 -1.18
N ASN A 128 9.67 -16.87 0.02
CA ASN A 128 9.14 -17.50 1.22
C ASN A 128 7.60 -17.47 1.34
N PRO A 129 6.90 -16.34 1.04
CA PRO A 129 5.45 -16.33 1.16
C PRO A 129 4.80 -17.31 0.17
N PRO A 130 3.68 -17.95 0.53
CA PRO A 130 2.93 -18.77 -0.40
C PRO A 130 2.47 -17.95 -1.60
N VAL A 131 2.72 -18.47 -2.80
CA VAL A 131 2.22 -17.89 -4.05
C VAL A 131 1.00 -18.67 -4.54
N THR A 132 -0.13 -18.00 -4.70
CA THR A 132 -1.40 -18.61 -5.13
C THR A 132 -1.79 -18.18 -6.54
N PHE A 133 -2.53 -19.05 -7.22
CA PHE A 133 -2.95 -18.86 -8.62
C PHE A 133 -4.46 -19.09 -8.75
N PRO A 134 -5.31 -18.21 -8.18
CA PRO A 134 -6.74 -18.51 -8.01
C PRO A 134 -7.49 -18.74 -9.32
N LEU A 135 -7.04 -18.10 -10.40
CA LEU A 135 -7.63 -18.26 -11.73
C LEU A 135 -7.34 -19.64 -12.34
N GLN A 136 -6.37 -20.37 -11.79
CA GLN A 136 -5.96 -21.71 -12.22
C GLN A 136 -6.51 -22.80 -11.31
N THR A 137 -6.66 -22.52 -10.01
CA THR A 137 -6.97 -23.53 -8.98
C THR A 137 -8.45 -23.67 -8.64
N ASN A 138 -9.28 -22.68 -8.95
CA ASN A 138 -10.71 -22.69 -8.60
C ASN A 138 -11.63 -23.34 -9.65
N ASP A 139 -11.08 -24.16 -10.56
CA ASP A 139 -11.80 -24.78 -11.69
C ASP A 139 -12.66 -23.78 -12.49
N LEU A 140 -12.20 -22.53 -12.58
CA LEU A 140 -12.86 -21.47 -13.32
C LEU A 140 -12.60 -21.69 -14.81
N GLY A 141 -13.63 -21.99 -15.58
CA GLY A 141 -13.50 -22.28 -17.01
C GLY A 141 -13.13 -21.04 -17.81
N GLY A 142 -14.13 -20.24 -18.17
CA GLY A 142 -13.96 -19.09 -19.07
C GLY A 142 -13.64 -17.76 -18.35
N ILE A 143 -13.25 -16.75 -19.14
CA ILE A 143 -13.04 -15.37 -18.63
C ILE A 143 -14.30 -14.86 -17.90
N GLY A 144 -15.50 -15.24 -18.34
CA GLY A 144 -16.76 -14.91 -17.66
C GLY A 144 -16.82 -15.42 -16.22
N GLU A 145 -16.55 -16.71 -16.00
CA GLU A 145 -16.55 -17.32 -14.66
C GLU A 145 -15.46 -16.73 -13.77
N GLN A 146 -14.30 -16.43 -14.35
CA GLN A 146 -13.22 -15.74 -13.63
C GLN A 146 -13.63 -14.32 -13.19
N MET A 147 -14.30 -13.56 -14.06
CA MET A 147 -14.82 -12.23 -13.70
C MET A 147 -15.89 -12.31 -12.61
N SER A 148 -16.80 -13.28 -12.68
CA SER A 148 -17.79 -13.52 -11.62
C SER A 148 -17.11 -13.85 -10.30
N TRP A 149 -16.13 -14.75 -10.31
CA TRP A 149 -15.36 -15.11 -9.12
C TRP A 149 -14.62 -13.92 -8.51
N LEU A 150 -13.99 -13.07 -9.34
CA LEU A 150 -13.34 -11.84 -8.86
C LEU A 150 -14.34 -10.90 -8.20
N ALA A 151 -15.52 -10.70 -8.81
CA ALA A 151 -16.56 -9.84 -8.27
C ALA A 151 -17.12 -10.37 -6.95
N GLU A 152 -17.41 -11.68 -6.85
CA GLU A 152 -17.87 -12.31 -5.61
C GLU A 152 -16.88 -12.13 -4.45
N ARG A 153 -15.57 -12.16 -4.73
CA ARG A 153 -14.53 -11.94 -3.70
C ARG A 153 -14.48 -10.49 -3.22
N VAL A 154 -14.60 -9.53 -4.14
CA VAL A 154 -14.69 -8.10 -3.81
C VAL A 154 -15.95 -7.82 -2.99
N GLU A 155 -17.09 -8.38 -3.40
CA GLU A 155 -18.37 -8.24 -2.68
C GLU A 155 -18.32 -8.87 -1.29
N ALA A 156 -17.68 -10.02 -1.13
CA ALA A 156 -17.53 -10.68 0.17
C ALA A 156 -16.77 -9.81 1.17
N VAL A 157 -15.61 -9.26 0.78
CA VAL A 157 -14.83 -8.36 1.65
C VAL A 157 -15.59 -7.07 1.93
N SER A 158 -16.25 -6.49 0.93
CA SER A 158 -17.06 -5.28 1.10
C SER A 158 -18.25 -5.51 2.05
N ALA A 159 -18.87 -6.70 1.98
CA ALA A 159 -19.96 -7.09 2.87
C ALA A 159 -19.46 -7.37 4.29
N GLU A 160 -18.29 -7.99 4.45
CA GLU A 160 -17.65 -8.17 5.76
C GLU A 160 -17.31 -6.82 6.40
N GLN A 161 -16.73 -5.89 5.64
CA GLN A 161 -16.47 -4.51 6.07
C GLN A 161 -17.77 -3.76 6.42
N SER A 162 -18.85 -3.97 5.65
CA SER A 162 -20.17 -3.39 5.94
C SER A 162 -20.91 -4.05 7.10
N SER A 163 -20.53 -5.30 7.46
CA SER A 163 -21.12 -6.07 8.57
C SER A 163 -20.40 -5.83 9.90
N LEU A 164 -19.24 -5.15 9.86
CA LEU A 164 -18.70 -4.52 11.04
C LEU A 164 -19.73 -3.49 11.51
N VAL A 165 -20.49 -3.88 12.53
CA VAL A 165 -21.27 -2.94 13.33
C VAL A 165 -20.25 -1.99 13.93
N THR A 166 -20.07 -0.84 13.31
CA THR A 166 -19.62 0.33 14.04
C THR A 166 -20.61 0.48 15.18
N ASP A 167 -20.13 0.64 16.40
CA ASP A 167 -20.93 0.79 17.62
C ASP A 167 -21.82 2.06 17.61
N GLY A 168 -22.05 2.65 16.43
CA GLY A 168 -22.66 3.96 16.28
C GLY A 168 -21.74 5.09 16.73
N GLY A 169 -20.45 4.81 16.99
CA GLY A 169 -19.48 5.86 17.22
C GLY A 169 -19.38 6.75 15.98
N GLU A 170 -19.71 8.03 16.13
CA GLU A 170 -19.13 9.05 15.27
C GLU A 170 -17.62 8.82 15.27
N TYR A 171 -17.00 8.73 14.08
CA TYR A 171 -15.55 8.78 13.98
C TYR A 171 -15.14 10.15 14.51
N ARG A 172 -14.72 10.16 15.78
CA ARG A 172 -14.12 11.33 16.40
C ARG A 172 -12.67 11.35 15.97
N HIS A 173 -12.29 12.37 15.22
CA HIS A 173 -10.89 12.57 14.88
C HIS A 173 -10.12 12.76 16.19
N PRO A 174 -8.95 12.11 16.42
CA PRO A 174 -8.26 12.20 17.70
C PRO A 174 -7.98 13.65 18.15
N LEU A 175 -7.74 14.57 17.20
CA LEU A 175 -7.57 16.00 17.49
C LEU A 175 -8.82 16.70 18.05
N GLU A 176 -10.02 16.10 17.95
CA GLU A 176 -11.20 16.60 18.66
C GLU A 176 -11.06 16.52 20.18
N ASP A 177 -10.20 15.64 20.71
CA ASP A 177 -9.91 15.59 22.15
C ASP A 177 -8.95 16.71 22.57
N VAL A 178 -8.28 17.37 21.61
CA VAL A 178 -7.40 18.54 21.84
C VAL A 178 -8.18 19.86 21.71
N ASP A 179 -9.29 19.86 20.96
CA ASP A 179 -10.11 21.05 20.74
C ASP A 179 -10.62 21.66 22.06
N GLY A 180 -10.41 22.97 22.22
CA GLY A 180 -10.81 23.72 23.40
C GLY A 180 -9.91 23.57 24.63
N LEU A 181 -8.82 22.81 24.58
CA LEU A 181 -7.85 22.77 25.68
C LEU A 181 -7.13 24.11 25.83
N GLU A 182 -6.97 24.57 27.06
CA GLU A 182 -6.20 25.78 27.42
C GLU A 182 -4.79 25.43 27.92
N GLU A 183 -4.56 24.18 28.31
CA GLU A 183 -3.28 23.63 28.75
C GLU A 183 -3.08 22.28 28.05
N ILE A 184 -1.87 22.05 27.52
CA ILE A 184 -1.53 20.84 26.76
C ILE A 184 -0.19 20.25 27.20
N GLU A 185 -0.08 18.92 27.20
CA GLU A 185 1.17 18.17 27.30
C GLU A 185 1.77 18.01 25.90
N VAL A 186 3.04 18.42 25.75
CA VAL A 186 3.73 18.37 24.47
C VAL A 186 5.04 17.60 24.59
N GLU A 187 5.28 16.70 23.64
CA GLU A 187 6.51 15.91 23.53
C GLU A 187 7.18 16.12 22.16
N CYS A 188 8.51 16.13 22.14
CA CYS A 188 9.24 16.21 20.88
C CYS A 188 9.17 14.88 20.10
N ALA A 189 8.61 14.91 18.89
CA ALA A 189 8.47 13.72 18.05
C ALA A 189 9.81 13.04 17.71
N VAL A 190 10.92 13.79 17.58
CA VAL A 190 12.26 13.23 17.30
C VAL A 190 12.69 12.22 18.35
N ALA A 191 12.42 12.52 19.62
CA ALA A 191 12.81 11.64 20.72
C ALA A 191 12.01 10.34 20.72
N ILE A 192 10.75 10.40 20.29
CA ILE A 192 9.85 9.25 20.18
C ILE A 192 10.26 8.35 19.01
N GLU A 193 10.67 8.93 17.88
CA GLU A 193 11.11 8.17 16.71
C GLU A 193 12.49 7.53 16.87
N THR A 194 13.33 8.10 17.73
CA THR A 194 14.72 7.65 17.90
C THR A 194 15.10 7.37 19.36
N PRO A 195 14.35 6.51 20.08
CA PRO A 195 14.48 6.34 21.53
C PRO A 195 15.86 5.80 21.96
N ASP A 196 16.56 5.08 21.08
CA ASP A 196 17.90 4.54 21.34
C ASP A 196 19.06 5.47 20.90
N LYS A 197 18.75 6.67 20.40
CA LYS A 197 19.75 7.63 19.88
C LYS A 197 19.64 9.00 20.60
N PRO A 198 20.07 9.10 21.87
CA PRO A 198 19.89 10.29 22.72
C PRO A 198 20.66 11.54 22.25
N GLY A 199 21.47 11.45 21.20
CA GLY A 199 22.18 12.60 20.61
C GLY A 199 21.31 13.51 19.74
N TYR A 200 20.08 13.12 19.41
CA TYR A 200 19.17 13.90 18.56
C TYR A 200 18.20 14.76 19.38
N CYS A 201 17.51 14.19 20.36
CA CYS A 201 16.68 14.89 21.34
C CYS A 201 16.64 14.04 22.61
N GLY A 202 16.75 14.65 23.80
CA GLY A 202 16.78 13.96 25.09
C GLY A 202 15.40 13.55 25.60
N GLY A 203 14.36 13.72 24.79
CA GLY A 203 12.98 13.49 25.22
C GLY A 203 12.37 14.71 25.89
N TRP A 204 12.59 15.90 25.32
CA TRP A 204 11.89 17.10 25.78
C TRP A 204 10.38 16.87 25.82
N ARG A 205 9.81 17.12 27.00
CA ARG A 205 8.39 17.14 27.29
C ARG A 205 8.11 18.36 28.14
N ASP A 206 6.97 19.01 27.92
CA ASP A 206 6.55 20.14 28.73
C ASP A 206 5.02 20.24 28.79
N THR A 207 4.52 20.96 29.78
CA THR A 207 3.11 21.34 29.88
C THR A 207 3.00 22.83 29.55
N VAL A 208 2.21 23.16 28.54
CA VAL A 208 2.12 24.52 27.97
C VAL A 208 0.72 25.07 28.14
N GLU A 209 0.60 26.23 28.80
CA GLU A 209 -0.61 27.06 28.77
C GLU A 209 -0.67 27.83 27.44
N LEU A 210 -1.79 27.72 26.72
CA LEU A 210 -2.03 28.37 25.43
C LEU A 210 -2.56 29.80 25.62
N ASP A 211 -2.25 30.69 24.66
CA ASP A 211 -2.74 32.08 24.67
C ASP A 211 -4.26 32.17 24.47
N GLU A 212 -4.80 31.23 23.69
CA GLU A 212 -6.22 31.00 23.42
C GLU A 212 -6.43 29.49 23.34
N PRO A 213 -7.65 28.97 23.59
CA PRO A 213 -7.92 27.54 23.51
C PRO A 213 -7.51 26.96 22.15
N ALA A 214 -7.00 25.73 22.16
CA ALA A 214 -6.70 24.98 20.95
C ALA A 214 -7.95 24.88 20.05
N GLU A 215 -7.78 24.97 18.73
CA GLU A 215 -8.88 24.91 17.76
C GLU A 215 -8.62 23.79 16.75
N PHE A 216 -9.51 22.81 16.68
CA PHE A 216 -9.51 21.77 15.67
C PHE A 216 -10.35 22.17 14.44
N ASP A 217 -9.73 22.15 13.28
CA ASP A 217 -10.40 22.32 11.98
C ASP A 217 -10.74 20.94 11.39
N PRO A 218 -12.03 20.54 11.37
CA PRO A 218 -12.45 19.25 10.83
C PRO A 218 -12.34 19.16 9.31
N ASP A 219 -12.35 20.28 8.59
CA ASP A 219 -12.25 20.29 7.12
C ASP A 219 -10.81 20.04 6.66
N THR A 220 -9.81 20.46 7.45
CA THR A 220 -8.39 20.27 7.14
C THR A 220 -7.68 19.24 8.02
N ALA A 221 -8.36 18.69 9.02
CA ALA A 221 -7.83 17.76 10.02
C ALA A 221 -6.59 18.30 10.74
N ARG A 222 -6.61 19.59 11.11
CA ARG A 222 -5.49 20.32 11.74
C ARG A 222 -5.90 20.92 13.08
N VAL A 223 -4.92 21.12 13.96
CA VAL A 223 -5.11 21.84 15.21
C VAL A 223 -4.27 23.11 15.23
N THR A 224 -4.88 24.22 15.65
CA THR A 224 -4.21 25.47 15.94
C THR A 224 -3.92 25.54 17.43
N LEU A 225 -2.67 25.84 17.80
CA LEU A 225 -2.21 25.94 19.20
C LEU A 225 -1.68 27.36 19.45
N PRO A 226 -2.55 28.33 19.79
CA PRO A 226 -2.16 29.73 19.98
C PRO A 226 -1.13 29.89 21.11
N GLY A 227 -0.04 30.61 20.83
CA GLY A 227 1.04 30.84 21.80
C GLY A 227 2.10 29.73 21.88
N PHE A 228 1.86 28.56 21.29
CA PHE A 228 2.87 27.49 21.26
C PHE A 228 3.97 27.81 20.23
N SER A 229 5.24 27.74 20.66
CA SER A 229 6.38 28.20 19.86
C SER A 229 6.84 27.23 18.75
N TRP A 230 6.19 26.07 18.59
CA TRP A 230 6.49 25.02 17.60
C TRP A 230 7.97 24.66 17.44
N GLU A 231 8.84 25.00 18.40
CA GLU A 231 10.27 24.76 18.37
C GLU A 231 10.68 24.02 19.64
N CYS A 232 11.23 22.81 19.46
CA CYS A 232 11.69 22.02 20.59
C CYS A 232 12.90 22.69 21.27
N ALA A 233 12.80 22.95 22.57
CA ALA A 233 13.85 23.63 23.32
C ALA A 233 15.19 22.86 23.41
N GLU A 234 15.18 21.55 23.16
CA GLU A 234 16.40 20.72 23.19
C GLU A 234 17.04 20.55 21.81
N CYS A 235 16.26 20.13 20.81
CA CYS A 235 16.80 19.77 19.49
C CYS A 235 16.53 20.82 18.40
N GLY A 236 15.70 21.82 18.67
CA GLY A 236 15.32 22.84 17.70
C GLY A 236 14.44 22.34 16.56
N GLN A 237 13.81 21.15 16.68
CA GLN A 237 12.84 20.69 15.68
C GLN A 237 11.66 21.67 15.60
N PRO A 238 11.33 22.22 14.41
CA PRO A 238 10.29 23.24 14.28
C PRO A 238 8.92 22.71 13.79
N HIS A 239 8.74 21.40 13.65
CA HIS A 239 7.75 20.87 12.69
C HIS A 239 6.77 19.83 13.22
N GLU A 240 7.20 18.90 14.06
CA GLU A 240 6.35 17.81 14.53
C GLU A 240 6.52 17.56 16.03
N PHE A 241 5.39 17.42 16.71
CA PHE A 241 5.27 17.16 18.13
C PHE A 241 4.17 16.13 18.38
N GLU A 242 4.20 15.47 19.53
CA GLU A 242 3.00 14.83 20.07
C GLU A 242 2.38 15.78 21.09
N VAL A 243 1.09 16.07 20.91
CA VAL A 243 0.28 16.90 21.82
C VAL A 243 -0.81 16.00 22.38
N GLU A 244 -0.86 15.85 23.70
CA GLU A 244 -1.75 14.87 24.37
C GLU A 244 -1.58 13.44 23.81
N GLY A 245 -0.36 13.08 23.41
CA GLY A 245 -0.05 11.79 22.77
C GLY A 245 -0.56 11.65 21.33
N ILE A 246 -1.04 12.74 20.72
CA ILE A 246 -1.50 12.78 19.32
C ILE A 246 -0.47 13.53 18.47
N ARG A 247 0.00 12.91 17.39
CA ARG A 247 1.00 13.52 16.51
C ARG A 247 0.40 14.68 15.71
N VAL A 248 1.02 15.85 15.85
CA VAL A 248 0.63 17.09 15.18
C VAL A 248 1.80 17.70 14.42
N SER A 249 1.51 18.35 13.30
CA SER A 249 2.50 19.05 12.49
C SER A 249 2.03 20.45 12.10
N ASN A 250 2.94 21.41 12.15
CA ASN A 250 2.72 22.77 11.64
C ASN A 250 3.30 22.97 10.23
N LEU A 251 3.61 21.89 9.51
CA LEU A 251 3.97 21.96 8.11
C LEU A 251 2.69 22.16 7.27
N VAL A 252 2.65 23.27 6.52
CA VAL A 252 1.55 23.64 5.61
C VAL A 252 1.51 22.74 4.37
#